data_AF-A0A3N5QET5-F1
#
_entry.id   AF-A0A3N5QET5-F1
#
_cell.length_a   1.000
_cell.length_b   1.000
_cell.length_c   1.000
_cell.angle_alpha   90.00
_cell.angle_beta   90.00
_cell.angle_gamma   90.00
#
_symmetry.space_group_name_H-M   'P 1'
#
loop_
_entity.id
_entity.type
_entity.pdbx_description
1 polymer ?
#
loop_
_entity_poly.entity_id
_entity_poly.type
_entity_poly.pdbx_seq_one_letter_code
_entity_poly.pdbx_strand_id
1 'polypeptide(L)' 'MLDLKLIRENPELVRQGIKNKNEADKLDDLLNLDEQRRELILKSDELKHKRNQVSSQIPQMKKAGQDVTSILSEMKTVS' A
#
# COMPACT_ATOMS: atom_id res chain seq x y z
N MET A 1 20.86 -2.33 -12.92
CA MET A 1 19.76 -2.51 -11.93
C MET A 1 18.80 -3.52 -12.54
N LEU A 2 18.47 -4.62 -11.86
CA LEU A 2 17.44 -5.55 -12.36
C LEU A 2 16.06 -4.91 -12.16
N ASP A 3 15.16 -5.05 -13.13
CA ASP A 3 13.81 -4.53 -12.98
C ASP A 3 13.00 -5.42 -12.02
N LEU A 4 12.31 -4.79 -11.06
CA LEU A 4 11.50 -5.48 -10.07
C LEU A 4 10.28 -6.16 -10.70
N LYS A 5 9.81 -5.64 -11.84
CA LYS A 5 8.78 -6.31 -12.64
C LYS A 5 9.25 -7.66 -13.16
N LEU A 6 10.46 -7.70 -13.72
CA LEU A 6 11.06 -8.93 -14.26
C LEU A 6 11.26 -9.97 -13.16
N ILE A 7 11.63 -9.53 -11.96
CA ILE A 7 11.75 -10.39 -10.78
C ILE A 7 10.41 -11.03 -10.38
N ARG A 8 9.29 -10.29 -10.46
CA ARG A 8 7.96 -10.83 -10.17
C ARG A 8 7.42 -11.74 -11.26
N GLU A 9 7.62 -11.36 -12.52
CA GLU A 9 7.10 -12.10 -13.67
C GLU A 9 7.88 -13.40 -13.88
N ASN A 10 9.19 -13.37 -13.65
CA ASN A 10 10.09 -14.51 -13.90
C ASN A 10 11.01 -14.80 -12.70
N PRO A 11 10.47 -15.11 -11.51
CA PRO A 11 11.27 -15.36 -10.31
C PRO A 11 12.22 -16.55 -10.50
N GLU A 12 11.79 -17.61 -11.18
CA GLU A 12 12.62 -18.80 -11.45
C GLU A 12 13.87 -18.47 -12.29
N LEU A 13 13.74 -17.57 -13.28
CA LEU A 13 14.84 -17.17 -14.15
C LEU A 13 15.89 -16.38 -13.34
N VAL A 14 15.42 -15.51 -12.44
CA VAL A 14 16.28 -14.77 -11.51
C VAL A 14 16.93 -15.71 -10.50
N ARG A 15 16.19 -16.68 -9.97
CA ARG A 15 16.69 -17.70 -9.04
C ARG A 15 17.81 -18.53 -9.67
N GLN A 16 17.65 -18.97 -10.92
CA GLN A 16 18.70 -19.64 -11.67
C GLN A 16 19.92 -18.73 -11.89
N GLY A 17 19.71 -17.46 -12.21
CA GLY A 17 20.78 -16.48 -12.34
C GLY A 17 21.58 -16.29 -11.04
N ILE A 18 20.90 -16.24 -9.89
CA ILE A 18 21.52 -16.14 -8.56
C ILE A 18 22.30 -17.42 -8.22
N LYS A 19 21.72 -18.60 -8.49
CA LYS A 19 22.41 -19.89 -8.31
C LYS A 19 23.67 -20.00 -9.19
N ASN A 20 23.60 -19.58 -10.45
CA ASN A 20 24.75 -19.55 -11.36
C ASN A 20 25.86 -18.61 -10.87
N LYS A 21 25.50 -17.59 -10.08
CA LYS A 21 26.44 -16.66 -9.44
C LYS A 21 26.97 -17.14 -8.08
N ASN A 22 26.50 -18.29 -7.57
CA ASN A 22 26.80 -18.80 -6.23
C ASN A 22 26.48 -17.78 -5.12
N GLU A 23 25.45 -16.95 -5.32
CA GLU A 23 25.00 -16.00 -4.30
C GLU A 23 23.84 -16.57 -3.46
N ALA A 24 23.62 -15.96 -2.29
CA ALA A 24 22.51 -16.30 -1.41
C ALA A 24 21.17 -15.94 -2.06
N ASP A 25 20.27 -16.91 -2.11
CA ASP A 25 18.92 -16.76 -2.65
C ASP A 25 18.05 -15.92 -1.69
N LYS A 26 18.16 -14.59 -1.79
CA LYS A 26 17.31 -13.61 -1.09
C LYS A 26 16.09 -13.18 -1.91
N LEU A 27 15.77 -13.95 -2.96
CA LEU A 27 14.69 -13.60 -3.87
C LEU A 27 13.33 -13.65 -3.16
N ASP A 28 13.12 -14.65 -2.31
CA ASP A 28 11.88 -14.83 -1.57
C ASP A 28 11.65 -13.68 -0.57
N ASP A 29 12.70 -13.25 0.14
CA ASP A 29 12.64 -12.07 1.03
C ASP A 29 12.29 -10.80 0.26
N LEU A 30 12.88 -10.62 -0.92
CA LEU A 30 12.62 -9.47 -1.78
C LEU A 30 11.17 -9.45 -2.29
N LEU A 31 10.64 -10.61 -2.69
CA LEU A 31 9.24 -10.74 -3.12
C LEU A 31 8.27 -10.44 -1.98
N ASN A 32 8.55 -10.94 -0.76
CA ASN A 32 7.73 -10.67 0.42
C ASN A 32 7.75 -9.18 0.81
N LEU A 33 8.93 -8.54 0.82
CA LEU A 33 9.04 -7.10 1.05
C LEU A 33 8.29 -6.27 0.00
N ASP A 34 8.34 -6.69 -1.26
CA ASP A 34 7.62 -6.02 -2.33
C ASP A 34 6.09 -6.20 -2.22
N GLU A 35 5.62 -7.36 -1.75
CA GLU A 35 4.22 -7.61 -1.43
C GLU A 35 3.74 -6.70 -0.28
N GLN A 36 4.49 -6.67 0.82
CA GLN A 36 4.20 -5.77 1.96
C GLN A 36 4.17 -4.30 1.53
N ARG A 37 5.12 -3.89 0.70
CA ARG A 37 5.15 -2.53 0.16
C ARG A 37 3.89 -2.23 -0.64
N ARG A 38 3.43 -3.15 -1.49
CA ARG A 38 2.21 -2.97 -2.29
C ARG A 38 0.97 -2.91 -1.41
N GLU A 39 0.86 -3.75 -0.39
CA GLU A 39 -0.22 -3.65 0.58
C GLU A 39 -0.23 -2.30 1.30
N LEU A 40 0.93 -1.81 1.76
CA LEU A 40 1.01 -0.54 2.47
C LEU A 40 0.64 0.63 1.58
N ILE A 41 1.03 0.59 0.29
CA ILE A 41 0.61 1.60 -0.69
C ILE A 41 -0.90 1.58 -0.87
N LEU A 42 -1.51 0.40 -1.06
CA LEU A 42 -2.95 0.25 -1.18
C LEU A 42 -3.67 0.77 0.06
N LYS A 43 -3.24 0.35 1.26
CA LYS A 43 -3.79 0.82 2.54
C LYS A 43 -3.67 2.34 2.66
N SER A 44 -2.52 2.92 2.33
CA SER A 44 -2.32 4.38 2.33
C SER A 44 -3.29 5.08 1.36
N ASP A 45 -3.47 4.55 0.16
CA ASP A 45 -4.35 5.16 -0.84
C ASP A 45 -5.83 5.02 -0.47
N GLU A 46 -6.24 3.89 0.10
CA GLU A 46 -7.59 3.70 0.67
C GLU A 46 -7.86 4.68 1.81
N LEU A 47 -6.91 4.85 2.73
CA LEU A 47 -7.03 5.80 3.84
C LEU A 47 -7.12 7.24 3.33
N LYS A 48 -6.31 7.62 2.35
CA LYS A 48 -6.41 8.94 1.68
C LYS A 48 -7.75 9.11 0.97
N HIS A 49 -8.24 8.06 0.29
CA HIS A 49 -9.52 8.09 -0.41
C HIS A 49 -10.68 8.27 0.57
N LYS A 50 -10.72 7.47 1.64
CA LYS A 50 -11.70 7.59 2.73
C LYS A 50 -11.67 8.98 3.35
N ARG A 51 -10.47 9.52 3.61
CA ARG A 51 -10.29 10.88 4.12
C ARG A 51 -10.88 11.94 3.19
N ASN A 52 -10.65 11.82 1.89
CA ASN A 52 -11.14 12.80 0.92
C ASN A 52 -12.66 12.70 0.73
N GLN A 53 -13.22 11.48 0.65
CA GLN A 53 -14.66 11.25 0.56
C GLN A 53 -15.40 11.82 1.76
N VAL A 54 -14.93 11.50 2.95
CA VAL A 54 -15.63 11.93 4.15
C VAL A 54 -15.42 13.45 4.37
N SER A 55 -14.26 14.01 4.01
CA SER A 55 -14.07 15.48 4.01
C SER A 55 -15.04 16.21 3.07
N SER A 56 -15.41 15.61 1.93
CA SER A 56 -16.40 16.19 1.02
C SER A 56 -17.85 16.00 1.50
N GLN A 57 -18.12 14.99 2.33
CA GLN A 57 -19.42 14.75 2.94
C GLN A 57 -19.68 15.62 4.18
N ILE A 58 -18.65 16.03 4.92
CA ILE A 58 -18.79 16.88 6.13
C ILE A 58 -19.65 18.15 5.90
N PRO A 59 -19.46 18.95 4.82
CA PRO A 59 -20.28 20.13 4.56
C PRO A 59 -21.76 19.80 4.33
N GLN A 60 -22.06 18.65 3.71
CA GLN A 60 -23.44 18.20 3.48
C GLN A 60 -24.08 17.75 4.80
N MET A 61 -23.35 16.98 5.62
CA MET A 61 -23.82 16.53 6.93
C MET A 61 -24.04 17.71 7.90
N LYS A 62 -23.14 18.71 7.90
CA LYS A 62 -23.34 19.96 8.66
C LYS A 62 -24.59 20.71 8.21
N LYS A 63 -24.86 20.79 6.90
CA LYS A 63 -26.09 21.41 6.38
C LYS A 63 -27.35 20.61 6.73
N ALA A 64 -27.25 19.29 6.84
CA ALA A 64 -28.32 18.40 7.27
C ALA A 64 -28.52 18.37 8.80
N GLY A 65 -27.72 19.11 9.58
CA GLY A 65 -27.81 19.14 11.04
C GLY A 65 -27.29 17.88 11.74
N GLN A 66 -26.53 17.03 11.04
CA GLN A 66 -25.93 15.82 11.61
C GLN A 66 -24.63 16.13 12.37
N ASP A 67 -24.40 15.39 13.44
CA ASP A 67 -23.19 15.52 14.26
C ASP A 67 -21.99 14.86 13.56
N VAL A 68 -21.01 15.68 13.17
CA VAL A 68 -19.81 15.28 12.43
C VAL A 68 -18.59 15.11 13.33
N THR A 69 -18.75 15.30 14.64
CA THR A 69 -17.65 15.33 15.61
C THR A 69 -16.96 13.97 15.72
N SER A 70 -17.72 12.87 15.70
CA SER A 70 -17.19 11.50 15.70
C SER A 70 -16.36 11.20 14.44
N ILE A 71 -16.85 11.65 13.29
CA ILE A 71 -16.20 11.45 11.98
C ILE A 71 -14.88 12.24 11.91
N LEU A 72 -14.86 13.46 12.44
CA LEU A 72 -13.66 14.30 12.55
C LEU A 72 -12.61 13.71 13.50
N SER A 73 -13.05 13.02 14.56
CA SER A 73 -12.15 12.34 15.48
C SER A 73 -11.50 11.12 14.82
N GLU A 74 -12.29 10.31 14.11
CA GLU A 74 -11.80 9.13 13.40
C GLU A 74 -10.73 9.53 12.37
N MET A 75 -10.95 10.62 11.64
CA MET A 75 -10.00 11.23 10.69
C MET A 75 -8.67 11.65 11.31
N LYS A 76 -8.70 12.18 12.53
CA LYS A 76 -7.47 12.59 13.25
C LYS A 76 -6.61 11.40 13.63
N THR A 77 -7.19 10.23 13.83
CA THR A 77 -6.47 9.01 14.22
C THR A 77 -5.78 8.33 13.04
N VAL A 78 -6.16 8.64 11.79
CA VAL A 78 -5.56 8.09 10.55
C VAL A 78 -4.28 8.87 10.13
N SER A 79 -3.74 9.73 11.00
CA SER A 79 -2.52 10.52 10.72
C SER A 79 -1.25 9.85 11.21
#